data_AF-A0A926CF70-F1
#
_entry.id   AF-A0A926CF70-F1
#
_cell.length_a   1.000
_cell.length_b   1.000
_cell.length_c   1.000
_cell.angle_alpha   90.00
_cell.angle_beta   90.00
_cell.angle_gamma   90.00
#
_symmetry.space_group_name_H-M   'P 1'
#
loop_
_entity.id
_entity.type
_entity.pdbx_description
1 polymer ?
#
loop_
_entity_poly.entity_id
_entity_poly.type
_entity_poly.pdbx_seq_one_letter_code
_entity_poly.pdbx_strand_id
1 'polypeptide(L)'
;MRTYTGVLRGWGITRAMTDERHPLLAAGAGQAERRLTDTDVVAYCDALGDRLGWLATALDCEREEGRLSAAAAKASLAFLHEMRATMMVMALKHGRQLLGVEPVPLTIDPTESGMPTLKDFWALQEDRDRAAEQLAQIPERAVLIDEALEAIFGGKRPVKQQILWLQRAYMERLAATPVVTDFRQVPPVRLGEGDGGQLYAVSWTNIVGSVNLFECTTLQFIERGGWHVTGGTGDLAGLVESMAGGRHTLQELIGLASAAA
;
A
#
# COMPACT_ATOMS: atom_id res chain seq x y z
N MET A 1 24.15 14.72 -11.97
CA MET A 1 22.88 14.18 -11.45
C MET A 1 22.45 13.07 -12.39
N ARG A 2 22.59 11.80 -12.00
CA ARG A 2 22.03 10.67 -12.77
C ARG A 2 20.72 10.29 -12.11
N THR A 3 19.62 10.74 -12.69
CA THR A 3 18.27 10.42 -12.25
C THR A 3 17.93 9.03 -12.80
N TYR A 4 17.84 8.02 -11.95
CA TYR A 4 17.27 6.73 -12.34
C TYR A 4 15.77 6.80 -12.06
N THR A 5 15.01 7.17 -13.08
CA THR A 5 13.54 7.07 -13.07
C THR A 5 13.18 5.67 -13.54
N GLY A 6 13.16 4.71 -12.61
CA GLY A 6 12.63 3.38 -12.86
C GLY A 6 11.11 3.43 -12.87
N VAL A 7 10.50 3.82 -14.00
CA VAL A 7 9.07 3.56 -14.22
C VAL A 7 8.98 2.14 -14.78
N LEU A 8 8.30 1.24 -14.08
CA LEU A 8 7.84 -0.02 -14.67
C LEU A 8 6.84 0.31 -15.79
N ARG A 9 7.36 0.60 -16.99
CA ARG A 9 6.59 0.74 -18.24
C ARG A 9 6.82 -0.51 -19.09
N GLY A 10 5.94 -1.49 -18.97
CA GLY A 10 5.37 -2.11 -20.16
C GLY A 10 4.01 -1.42 -20.34
N TRP A 11 3.64 -0.77 -21.43
CA TRP A 11 3.96 -0.94 -22.84
C TRP A 11 4.13 0.45 -23.50
N GLY A 12 4.91 0.53 -24.58
CA GLY A 12 5.39 1.80 -25.14
C GLY A 12 4.34 2.69 -25.81
N ILE A 13 4.56 4.01 -25.74
CA ILE A 13 4.34 5.05 -26.77
C ILE A 13 5.09 6.32 -26.30
N THR A 14 5.96 6.85 -27.15
CA THR A 14 6.65 8.14 -26.97
C THR A 14 5.70 9.26 -27.39
N ARG A 15 5.36 10.22 -26.51
CA ARG A 15 4.73 11.48 -26.93
C ARG A 15 5.08 12.63 -25.98
N ALA A 16 5.39 13.78 -26.58
CA ALA A 16 5.73 15.03 -25.93
C ALA A 16 4.59 15.51 -25.01
N MET A 17 4.94 16.02 -23.82
CA MET A 17 3.98 16.62 -22.88
C MET A 17 3.52 17.99 -23.38
N THR A 18 2.44 18.01 -24.15
CA THR A 18 1.45 19.07 -24.06
C THR A 18 0.42 18.68 -23.01
N ASP A 19 -0.15 19.69 -22.35
CA ASP A 19 -1.20 19.69 -21.33
C ASP A 19 -2.44 18.83 -21.70
N GLU A 20 -2.27 17.51 -21.71
CA GLU A 20 -3.30 16.53 -22.00
C GLU A 20 -3.41 15.59 -20.79
N ARG A 21 -4.56 15.67 -20.12
CA ARG A 21 -4.99 14.75 -19.05
C ARG A 21 -4.71 13.30 -19.45
N HIS A 22 -4.30 12.48 -18.49
CA HIS A 22 -3.91 11.07 -18.67
C HIS A 22 -4.87 10.34 -19.64
N PRO A 23 -4.38 9.65 -20.69
CA PRO A 23 -5.22 9.06 -21.74
C PRO A 23 -6.29 8.08 -21.23
N LEU A 24 -6.13 7.51 -20.03
CA LEU A 24 -7.14 6.67 -19.37
C LEU A 24 -8.40 7.46 -18.92
N LEU A 25 -8.29 8.77 -18.67
CA LEU A 25 -9.46 9.63 -18.38
C LEU A 25 -10.26 9.96 -19.64
N ALA A 26 -9.63 9.88 -20.82
CA ALA A 26 -10.25 10.24 -22.11
C ALA A 26 -10.98 9.06 -22.79
N ALA A 27 -10.75 7.82 -22.35
CA ALA A 27 -11.28 6.61 -22.99
C ALA A 27 -12.65 6.13 -22.45
N GLY A 28 -13.26 6.86 -21.51
CA GLY A 28 -14.59 6.52 -20.99
C GLY A 28 -14.61 6.40 -19.48
N ALA A 29 -14.61 7.55 -18.80
CA ALA A 29 -15.17 7.65 -17.47
C ALA A 29 -16.62 7.13 -17.51
N GLY A 30 -16.87 5.97 -16.89
CA GLY A 30 -18.21 5.35 -16.88
C GLY A 30 -18.26 3.83 -16.82
N GLN A 31 -17.18 3.09 -16.55
CA GLN A 31 -17.32 1.69 -16.17
C GLN A 31 -17.88 1.63 -14.75
N ALA A 32 -19.10 1.11 -14.60
CA ALA A 32 -19.75 0.96 -13.31
C ALA A 32 -18.81 0.24 -12.33
N GLU A 33 -18.72 0.75 -11.10
CA GLU A 33 -18.09 0.07 -9.95
C GLU A 33 -18.33 -1.44 -10.05
N ARG A 34 -17.27 -2.22 -10.28
CA ARG A 34 -17.41 -3.68 -10.31
C ARG A 34 -17.42 -4.15 -8.87
N ARG A 35 -18.62 -4.38 -8.34
CA ARG A 35 -18.80 -5.00 -7.03
C ARG A 35 -18.58 -6.50 -7.17
N LEU A 36 -17.64 -7.02 -6.40
CA LEU A 36 -17.44 -8.45 -6.27
C LEU A 36 -18.42 -8.99 -5.21
N THR A 37 -18.96 -10.17 -5.44
CA THR A 37 -19.70 -10.91 -4.42
C THR A 37 -18.73 -11.41 -3.35
N ASP A 38 -19.19 -11.63 -2.13
CA ASP A 38 -18.35 -12.13 -1.03
C ASP A 38 -17.60 -13.43 -1.38
N THR A 39 -18.19 -14.27 -2.25
CA THR A 39 -17.57 -15.51 -2.75
C THR A 39 -16.40 -15.25 -3.70
N ASP A 40 -16.50 -14.22 -4.52
CA ASP A 40 -15.50 -13.90 -5.54
C ASP A 40 -14.35 -13.07 -4.96
N VAL A 41 -14.61 -12.31 -3.89
CA VAL A 41 -13.60 -11.47 -3.24
C VAL A 41 -12.41 -12.27 -2.73
N VAL A 42 -12.65 -13.41 -2.09
CA VAL A 42 -11.56 -14.23 -1.53
C VAL A 42 -10.64 -14.69 -2.66
N ALA A 43 -11.20 -15.30 -3.70
CA ALA A 43 -10.43 -15.77 -4.86
C ALA A 43 -9.72 -14.63 -5.59
N TYR A 44 -10.36 -13.46 -5.68
CA TYR A 44 -9.76 -12.27 -6.28
C TYR A 44 -8.55 -11.77 -5.48
N CYS A 45 -8.69 -11.63 -4.17
CA CYS A 45 -7.62 -11.17 -3.28
C CYS A 45 -6.44 -12.16 -3.27
N ASP A 46 -6.72 -13.46 -3.29
CA ASP A 46 -5.68 -14.50 -3.40
C ASP A 46 -4.91 -14.38 -4.73
N ALA A 47 -5.62 -14.28 -5.86
CA ALA A 47 -5.01 -14.12 -7.18
C ALA A 47 -4.19 -12.83 -7.30
N LEU A 48 -4.67 -11.73 -6.70
CA LEU A 48 -3.93 -10.47 -6.66
C LEU A 48 -2.69 -10.58 -5.75
N GLY A 49 -2.82 -11.26 -4.61
CA GLY A 49 -1.71 -11.57 -3.71
C GLY A 49 -0.61 -12.40 -4.39
N ASP A 50 -0.97 -13.35 -5.26
CA ASP A 50 -0.02 -14.12 -6.06
C ASP A 50 0.68 -13.25 -7.10
N ARG A 51 -0.05 -12.38 -7.81
CA ARG A 51 0.55 -11.43 -8.77
C ARG A 51 1.55 -10.49 -8.12
N LEU A 52 1.25 -10.00 -6.91
CA LEU A 52 2.17 -9.18 -6.12
C LEU A 52 3.42 -9.98 -5.72
N GLY A 53 3.28 -11.27 -5.45
CA GLY A 53 4.40 -12.19 -5.23
C GLY A 53 5.30 -12.32 -6.47
N TRP A 54 4.70 -12.53 -7.64
CA TRP A 54 5.44 -12.57 -8.91
C TRP A 54 6.16 -11.25 -9.21
N LEU A 55 5.52 -10.11 -8.93
CA LEU A 55 6.13 -8.80 -9.12
C LEU A 55 7.33 -8.59 -8.18
N ALA A 56 7.26 -9.08 -6.94
CA ALA A 56 8.39 -9.06 -6.02
C ALA A 56 9.57 -9.87 -6.55
N THR A 57 9.31 -11.08 -7.10
CA THR A 57 10.35 -11.88 -7.77
C THR A 57 10.96 -11.14 -8.97
N ALA A 58 10.13 -10.50 -9.79
CA ALA A 58 10.62 -9.73 -10.94
C ALA A 58 11.50 -8.56 -10.51
N LEU A 59 11.14 -7.82 -9.44
CA LEU A 59 11.96 -6.74 -8.89
C LEU A 59 13.32 -7.23 -8.39
N ASP A 60 13.39 -8.42 -7.80
CA ASP A 60 14.65 -9.02 -7.40
C ASP A 60 15.54 -9.36 -8.59
N CYS A 61 14.98 -9.86 -9.69
CA CYS A 61 15.72 -10.05 -10.94
C CYS A 61 16.25 -8.72 -11.49
N GLU A 62 15.43 -7.66 -11.53
CA GLU A 62 15.83 -6.33 -11.97
C GLU A 62 16.97 -5.74 -11.11
N ARG A 63 16.98 -6.04 -9.80
CA ARG A 63 18.06 -5.70 -8.87
C ARG A 63 19.34 -6.46 -9.19
N GLU A 64 19.25 -7.77 -9.43
CA GLU A 64 20.41 -8.62 -9.75
C GLU A 64 21.05 -8.24 -11.08
N GLU A 65 20.24 -7.84 -12.05
CA GLU A 65 20.68 -7.35 -13.36
C GLU A 65 21.16 -5.88 -13.32
N GLY A 66 21.14 -5.24 -12.15
CA GLY A 66 21.65 -3.89 -11.94
C GLY A 66 20.80 -2.77 -12.56
N ARG A 67 19.60 -3.09 -13.06
CA ARG A 67 18.65 -2.11 -13.61
C ARG A 67 17.90 -1.36 -12.52
N LEU A 68 17.76 -1.97 -11.34
CA LEU A 68 17.17 -1.37 -10.16
C LEU A 68 18.21 -1.23 -9.04
N SER A 69 18.27 -0.06 -8.40
CA SER A 69 19.20 0.13 -7.29
C SER A 69 18.78 -0.69 -6.07
N ALA A 70 19.75 -1.06 -5.22
CA ALA A 70 19.46 -1.81 -3.99
C ALA A 70 18.48 -1.08 -3.06
N ALA A 71 18.55 0.26 -3.01
CA ALA A 71 17.63 1.07 -2.22
C ALA A 71 16.20 1.04 -2.78
N ALA A 72 16.06 1.19 -4.10
CA ALA A 72 14.77 1.14 -4.76
C ALA A 72 14.15 -0.26 -4.65
N ALA A 73 14.92 -1.31 -4.91
CA ALA A 73 14.49 -2.69 -4.74
C ALA A 73 13.99 -2.95 -3.31
N LYS A 74 14.74 -2.54 -2.29
CA LYS A 74 14.34 -2.71 -0.89
C LYS A 74 13.03 -2.01 -0.57
N ALA A 75 12.86 -0.76 -1.01
CA ALA A 75 11.64 0.01 -0.77
C ALA A 75 10.43 -0.60 -1.50
N SER A 76 10.59 -0.94 -2.79
CA SER A 76 9.54 -1.54 -3.59
C SER A 76 9.14 -2.92 -3.08
N LEU A 77 10.09 -3.77 -2.67
CA LEU A 77 9.79 -5.07 -2.06
C LEU A 77 9.00 -4.91 -0.75
N ALA A 78 9.42 -3.99 0.12
CA ALA A 78 8.68 -3.71 1.35
C ALA A 78 7.24 -3.28 1.06
N PHE A 79 7.06 -2.42 0.05
CA PHE A 79 5.73 -1.97 -0.37
C PHE A 79 4.88 -3.10 -0.95
N LEU A 80 5.44 -3.95 -1.81
CA LEU A 80 4.71 -5.10 -2.36
C LEU A 80 4.32 -6.12 -1.30
N HIS A 81 5.18 -6.34 -0.30
CA HIS A 81 4.85 -7.18 0.85
C HIS A 81 3.67 -6.60 1.65
N GLU A 82 3.65 -5.29 1.86
CA GLU A 82 2.56 -4.59 2.54
C GLU A 82 1.26 -4.67 1.73
N MET A 83 1.31 -4.43 0.41
CA MET A 83 0.18 -4.59 -0.50
C MET A 83 -0.37 -6.03 -0.47
N ARG A 84 0.52 -7.04 -0.53
CA ARG A 84 0.12 -8.44 -0.48
C ARG A 84 -0.53 -8.78 0.86
N ALA A 85 0.06 -8.32 1.97
CA ALA A 85 -0.49 -8.55 3.29
C ALA A 85 -1.87 -7.87 3.45
N THR A 86 -2.02 -6.67 2.88
CA THR A 86 -3.31 -5.97 2.79
C THR A 86 -4.36 -6.81 2.07
N MET A 87 -4.03 -7.38 0.91
CA MET A 87 -4.96 -8.25 0.16
C MET A 87 -5.35 -9.50 0.95
N MET A 88 -4.40 -10.13 1.65
CA MET A 88 -4.69 -11.30 2.49
C MET A 88 -5.66 -10.96 3.64
N VAL A 89 -5.53 -9.78 4.25
CA VAL A 89 -6.44 -9.38 5.33
C VAL A 89 -7.80 -8.94 4.78
N MET A 90 -7.87 -8.32 3.60
CA MET A 90 -9.13 -8.11 2.89
C MET A 90 -9.83 -9.45 2.60
N ALA A 91 -9.11 -10.47 2.12
CA ALA A 91 -9.67 -11.80 1.91
C ALA A 91 -10.27 -12.39 3.20
N LEU A 92 -9.60 -12.22 4.34
CA LEU A 92 -10.11 -12.66 5.65
C LEU A 92 -11.35 -11.86 6.09
N LYS A 93 -11.37 -10.54 5.88
CA LYS A 93 -12.52 -9.68 6.16
C LYS A 93 -13.75 -10.19 5.42
N HIS A 94 -13.62 -10.41 4.11
CA HIS A 94 -14.71 -10.87 3.25
C HIS A 94 -15.06 -12.36 3.44
N GLY A 95 -14.08 -13.21 3.74
CA GLY A 95 -14.33 -14.62 4.11
C GLY A 95 -15.18 -14.77 5.37
N ARG A 96 -15.10 -13.83 6.33
CA ARG A 96 -16.01 -13.78 7.49
C ARG A 96 -17.45 -13.41 7.10
N GLN A 97 -17.65 -12.65 6.03
CA GLN A 97 -18.98 -12.24 5.56
C GLN A 97 -19.77 -13.42 5.01
N LEU A 98 -19.09 -14.40 4.38
CA LEU A 98 -19.67 -15.69 3.98
C LEU A 98 -20.27 -16.47 5.16
N LEU A 99 -19.89 -16.12 6.39
CA LEU A 99 -20.40 -16.71 7.63
C LEU A 99 -21.54 -15.87 8.25
N GLY A 100 -22.06 -14.89 7.52
CA GLY A 100 -23.21 -14.05 7.90
C GLY A 100 -22.89 -12.97 8.92
N VAL A 101 -21.62 -12.61 9.10
CA VAL A 101 -21.17 -11.73 10.18
C VAL A 101 -21.25 -10.24 9.82
N GLU A 102 -21.21 -9.83 8.54
CA GLU A 102 -21.36 -8.43 8.09
C GLU A 102 -21.39 -8.33 6.55
N PRO A 103 -22.38 -7.71 5.88
CA PRO A 103 -22.43 -7.66 4.42
C PRO A 103 -21.92 -6.32 3.87
N VAL A 104 -20.62 -6.23 3.55
CA VAL A 104 -20.09 -5.08 2.80
C VAL A 104 -19.31 -5.62 1.61
N PRO A 105 -19.81 -5.47 0.37
CA PRO A 105 -19.13 -5.97 -0.82
C PRO A 105 -17.84 -5.19 -1.08
N LEU A 106 -16.82 -5.87 -1.59
CA LEU A 106 -15.59 -5.21 -2.07
C LEU A 106 -15.88 -4.55 -3.42
N THR A 107 -15.45 -3.30 -3.57
CA THR A 107 -15.61 -2.59 -4.84
C THR A 107 -14.27 -2.52 -5.56
N ILE A 108 -14.24 -2.94 -6.82
CA ILE A 108 -13.07 -2.73 -7.69
C ILE A 108 -13.21 -1.37 -8.34
N ASP A 109 -12.12 -0.63 -8.28
CA ASP A 109 -12.05 0.73 -8.78
C ASP A 109 -12.26 0.81 -10.30
N PRO A 110 -13.03 1.80 -10.78
CA PRO A 110 -13.40 1.89 -12.19
C PRO A 110 -12.29 2.43 -13.11
N THR A 111 -11.12 2.85 -12.62
CA THR A 111 -10.04 3.44 -13.42
C THR A 111 -9.14 2.42 -14.16
N GLU A 112 -9.63 1.19 -14.34
CA GLU A 112 -8.87 0.05 -14.89
C GLU A 112 -7.66 -0.40 -14.05
N SER A 113 -7.46 0.15 -12.85
CA SER A 113 -6.34 -0.26 -11.97
C SER A 113 -6.42 -1.74 -11.55
N GLY A 114 -7.64 -2.30 -11.55
CA GLY A 114 -7.86 -3.66 -11.07
C GLY A 114 -7.48 -3.79 -9.59
N MET A 115 -7.67 -2.74 -8.81
CA MET A 115 -7.43 -2.69 -7.37
C MET A 115 -8.74 -2.38 -6.63
N PRO A 116 -8.86 -2.77 -5.34
CA PRO A 116 -9.93 -2.26 -4.49
C PRO A 116 -9.96 -0.73 -4.46
N THR A 117 -11.10 -0.15 -4.13
CA THR A 117 -11.21 1.31 -4.01
C THR A 117 -10.39 1.84 -2.84
N LEU A 118 -9.95 3.10 -2.93
CA LEU A 118 -9.28 3.79 -1.82
C LEU A 118 -10.10 3.75 -0.52
N LYS A 119 -11.44 3.80 -0.64
CA LYS A 119 -12.35 3.67 0.49
C LYS A 119 -12.19 2.33 1.22
N ASP A 120 -11.97 1.23 0.50
CA ASP A 120 -11.77 -0.09 1.09
C ASP A 120 -10.44 -0.17 1.86
N PHE A 121 -9.39 0.48 1.34
CA PHE A 121 -8.11 0.60 2.04
C PHE A 121 -8.23 1.46 3.30
N TRP A 122 -8.91 2.61 3.24
CA TRP A 122 -9.18 3.46 4.39
C TRP A 122 -9.98 2.74 5.47
N ALA A 123 -11.05 2.04 5.09
CA ALA A 123 -11.85 1.27 6.04
C ALA A 123 -11.01 0.19 6.74
N LEU A 124 -10.11 -0.47 5.99
CA LEU A 124 -9.21 -1.47 6.57
C LEU A 124 -8.17 -0.85 7.52
N GLN A 125 -7.64 0.32 7.18
CA GLN A 125 -6.72 1.08 8.04
C GLN A 125 -7.43 1.51 9.33
N GLU A 126 -8.64 2.05 9.25
CA GLU A 126 -9.45 2.40 10.41
C GLU A 126 -9.75 1.19 11.30
N ASP A 127 -10.10 0.04 10.70
CA ASP A 127 -10.31 -1.21 11.42
C ASP A 127 -9.03 -1.64 12.15
N ARG A 128 -7.86 -1.47 11.51
CA ARG A 128 -6.57 -1.81 12.10
C ARG A 128 -6.23 -0.91 13.28
N ASP A 129 -6.42 0.40 13.14
CA ASP A 129 -6.12 1.37 14.19
C ASP A 129 -7.00 1.13 15.43
N ARG A 130 -8.23 0.64 15.22
CA ARG A 130 -9.17 0.25 16.29
C ARG A 130 -9.04 -1.21 16.73
N ALA A 131 -8.16 -2.02 16.12
CA ALA A 131 -8.13 -3.46 16.36
C ALA A 131 -7.83 -3.80 17.83
N ALA A 132 -6.96 -3.03 18.50
CA ALA A 132 -6.64 -3.24 19.92
C ALA A 132 -7.86 -2.99 20.83
N GLU A 133 -8.65 -1.94 20.55
CA GLU A 133 -9.87 -1.62 21.29
C GLU A 133 -10.93 -2.71 21.09
N GLN A 134 -11.09 -3.20 19.86
CA GLN A 134 -12.02 -4.28 19.55
C GLN A 134 -11.58 -5.60 20.19
N LEU A 135 -10.29 -5.92 20.17
CA LEU A 135 -9.74 -7.11 20.84
C LEU A 135 -9.97 -7.09 22.36
N ALA A 136 -9.97 -5.91 22.99
CA ALA A 136 -10.27 -5.79 24.41
C ALA A 136 -11.73 -6.12 24.75
N GLN A 137 -12.64 -6.02 23.77
CA GLN A 137 -14.07 -6.35 23.94
C GLN A 137 -14.38 -7.82 23.62
N ILE A 138 -13.45 -8.54 22.96
CA ILE A 138 -13.64 -9.94 22.59
C ILE A 138 -12.92 -10.82 23.63
N PRO A 139 -13.57 -11.84 24.23
CA PRO A 139 -12.93 -12.71 25.20
C PRO A 139 -11.67 -13.38 24.64
N GLU A 140 -10.72 -13.72 25.52
CA GLU A 140 -9.53 -14.47 25.13
C GLU A 140 -9.88 -15.87 24.64
N ARG A 141 -9.00 -16.45 23.83
CA ARG A 141 -9.20 -17.78 23.21
C ARG A 141 -9.51 -18.87 24.22
N ALA A 142 -8.84 -18.87 25.38
CA ALA A 142 -9.10 -19.83 26.44
C ALA A 142 -10.54 -19.73 26.96
N VAL A 143 -11.00 -18.51 27.26
CA VAL A 143 -12.37 -18.24 27.72
C VAL A 143 -13.41 -18.66 26.67
N LEU A 144 -13.16 -18.37 25.39
CA LEU A 144 -14.05 -18.79 24.30
C LEU A 144 -14.16 -20.31 24.19
N ILE A 145 -13.08 -21.05 24.44
CA ILE A 145 -13.07 -22.52 24.43
C ILE A 145 -13.87 -23.05 25.61
N ASP A 146 -13.64 -22.52 26.81
CA ASP A 146 -14.33 -22.96 28.02
C ASP A 146 -15.85 -22.74 27.91
N GLU A 147 -16.27 -21.54 27.49
CA GLU A 147 -17.69 -21.24 27.24
C GLU A 147 -18.30 -22.13 26.14
N ALA A 148 -17.53 -22.47 25.11
CA ALA A 148 -17.99 -23.35 24.05
C ALA A 148 -18.20 -24.78 24.56
N LEU A 149 -17.29 -25.28 25.40
CA LEU A 149 -17.41 -26.59 26.04
C LEU A 149 -18.62 -26.63 26.98
N GLU A 150 -18.84 -25.60 27.79
CA GLU A 150 -20.03 -25.48 28.64
C GLU A 150 -21.32 -25.52 27.81
N ALA A 151 -21.36 -24.79 26.68
CA ALA A 151 -22.51 -24.81 25.79
C ALA A 151 -22.77 -26.21 25.20
N ILE A 152 -21.71 -26.90 24.76
CA ILE A 152 -21.78 -28.26 24.22
C ILE A 152 -22.28 -29.25 25.28
N PHE A 153 -21.71 -29.22 26.49
CA PHE A 153 -22.15 -30.08 27.60
C PHE A 153 -23.57 -29.75 28.06
N GLY A 154 -24.00 -28.50 27.91
CA GLY A 154 -25.39 -28.06 28.10
C GLY A 154 -26.33 -28.40 26.95
N GLY A 155 -25.89 -29.17 25.94
CA GLY A 155 -26.72 -29.58 24.80
C GLY A 155 -27.01 -28.48 23.78
N LYS A 156 -26.26 -27.37 23.79
CA LYS A 156 -26.42 -26.22 22.88
C LYS A 156 -25.28 -26.20 21.85
N ARG A 157 -25.53 -25.58 20.69
CA ARG A 157 -24.47 -25.30 19.70
C ARG A 157 -23.74 -23.99 20.07
N PRO A 158 -22.40 -23.97 20.12
CA PRO A 158 -21.62 -22.79 20.53
C PRO A 158 -21.46 -21.76 19.39
N VAL A 159 -22.55 -21.39 18.73
CA VAL A 159 -22.51 -20.50 17.54
C VAL A 159 -21.94 -19.12 17.89
N LYS A 160 -22.30 -18.58 19.07
CA LYS A 160 -21.75 -17.30 19.56
C LYS A 160 -20.22 -17.36 19.70
N GLN A 161 -19.70 -18.40 20.34
CA GLN A 161 -18.26 -18.58 20.53
C GLN A 161 -17.54 -18.79 19.20
N GLN A 162 -18.16 -19.47 18.23
CA GLN A 162 -17.60 -19.59 16.87
C GLN A 162 -17.47 -18.23 16.18
N ILE A 163 -18.50 -17.37 16.27
CA ILE A 163 -18.45 -16.01 15.71
C ILE A 163 -17.36 -15.17 16.40
N LEU A 164 -17.32 -15.17 17.73
CA LEU A 164 -16.32 -14.42 18.50
C LEU A 164 -14.90 -14.93 18.24
N TRP A 165 -14.72 -16.23 18.06
CA TRP A 165 -13.44 -16.83 17.70
C TRP A 165 -12.92 -16.31 16.36
N LEU A 166 -13.81 -16.27 15.35
CA LEU A 166 -13.48 -15.77 14.02
C LEU A 166 -13.21 -14.26 14.02
N GLN A 167 -14.02 -13.50 14.77
CA GLN A 167 -13.80 -12.06 14.99
C GLN A 167 -12.43 -11.82 15.62
N ARG A 168 -12.10 -12.52 16.70
CA ARG A 168 -10.79 -12.41 17.36
C ARG A 168 -9.65 -12.78 16.42
N ALA A 169 -9.75 -13.91 15.73
CA ALA A 169 -8.70 -14.36 14.81
C ALA A 169 -8.43 -13.34 13.69
N TYR A 170 -9.47 -12.72 13.15
CA TYR A 170 -9.33 -11.64 12.20
C TYR A 170 -8.66 -10.40 12.82
N MET A 171 -9.12 -9.94 13.99
CA MET A 171 -8.56 -8.73 14.62
C MET A 171 -7.10 -8.93 15.06
N GLU A 172 -6.75 -10.10 15.60
CA GLU A 172 -5.36 -10.46 15.91
C GLU A 172 -4.48 -10.42 14.64
N ARG A 173 -5.00 -10.94 13.52
CA ARG A 173 -4.28 -10.92 12.25
C ARG A 173 -4.15 -9.51 11.67
N LEU A 174 -5.23 -8.72 11.70
CA LEU A 174 -5.25 -7.34 11.23
C LEU A 174 -4.28 -6.47 12.04
N ALA A 175 -4.31 -6.57 13.37
CA ALA A 175 -3.42 -5.82 14.26
C ALA A 175 -1.93 -6.12 13.99
N ALA A 176 -1.60 -7.38 13.69
CA ALA A 176 -0.24 -7.82 13.41
C ALA A 176 0.23 -7.54 11.96
N THR A 177 -0.66 -7.09 11.08
CA THR A 177 -0.35 -6.95 9.65
C THR A 177 -0.14 -5.48 9.28
N PRO A 178 0.99 -5.12 8.65
CA PRO A 178 1.10 -3.81 8.00
C PRO A 178 0.10 -3.76 6.84
N VAL A 179 -0.81 -2.79 6.88
CA VAL A 179 -1.72 -2.45 5.79
C VAL A 179 -1.27 -1.15 5.14
N VAL A 180 -1.47 -1.06 3.83
CA VAL A 180 -1.12 0.14 3.08
C VAL A 180 -1.89 1.36 3.57
N THR A 181 -1.17 2.47 3.64
CA THR A 181 -1.66 3.79 4.03
C THR A 181 -1.48 4.79 2.90
N ASP A 182 -2.20 5.91 2.94
CA ASP A 182 -2.19 6.94 1.89
C ASP A 182 -0.82 7.50 1.55
N PHE A 183 0.01 7.67 2.58
CA PHE A 183 1.37 8.15 2.44
C PHE A 183 2.24 7.55 3.54
N ARG A 184 3.44 7.12 3.17
CA ARG A 184 4.45 6.69 4.12
C ARG A 184 5.83 7.05 3.60
N GLN A 185 6.57 7.82 4.38
CA GLN A 185 7.97 8.12 4.13
C GLN A 185 8.86 7.26 5.04
N VAL A 186 9.91 6.67 4.48
CA VAL A 186 10.96 5.97 5.22
C VAL A 186 12.13 6.93 5.48
N PRO A 187 12.74 6.93 6.68
CA PRO A 187 13.93 7.74 6.94
C PRO A 187 15.03 7.51 5.89
N PRO A 188 15.80 8.55 5.51
CA PRO A 188 16.89 8.39 4.57
C PRO A 188 17.90 7.32 5.01
N VAL A 189 18.33 6.49 4.06
CA VAL A 189 19.31 5.42 4.25
C VAL A 189 20.62 5.84 3.60
N ARG A 190 21.72 5.78 4.36
CA ARG A 190 23.06 6.00 3.82
C ARG A 190 23.47 4.82 2.93
N LEU A 191 23.85 5.09 1.70
CA LEU A 191 24.30 4.10 0.72
C LEU A 191 25.82 3.96 0.64
N GLY A 192 26.56 4.97 1.09
CA GLY A 192 28.02 4.99 1.07
C GLY A 192 28.55 6.36 0.66
N GLU A 193 29.73 6.38 0.06
CA GLU A 193 30.34 7.60 -0.48
C GLU A 193 30.06 7.71 -1.98
N GLY A 194 29.71 8.91 -2.44
CA GLY A 194 29.55 9.25 -3.85
C GLY A 194 30.47 10.41 -4.22
N ASP A 195 30.51 10.76 -5.51
CA ASP A 195 31.36 11.85 -6.00
C ASP A 195 31.02 13.18 -5.30
N GLY A 196 31.87 13.59 -4.37
CA GLY A 196 31.79 14.86 -3.64
C GLY A 196 30.99 14.83 -2.34
N GLY A 197 30.60 13.67 -1.80
CA GLY A 197 29.91 13.61 -0.50
C GLY A 197 29.32 12.24 -0.12
N GLN A 198 28.57 12.19 0.97
CA GLN A 198 27.88 10.97 1.39
C GLN A 198 26.61 10.75 0.56
N LEU A 199 26.42 9.56 0.00
CA LEU A 199 25.27 9.20 -0.81
C LEU A 199 24.16 8.64 0.08
N TYR A 200 22.95 9.14 -0.09
CA TYR A 200 21.74 8.71 0.59
C TYR A 200 20.64 8.32 -0.39
N ALA A 201 19.71 7.50 0.08
CA ALA A 201 18.43 7.27 -0.56
C ALA A 201 17.30 7.56 0.41
N VAL A 202 16.27 8.25 -0.08
CA VAL A 202 14.98 8.38 0.61
C VAL A 202 13.93 7.67 -0.25
N SER A 203 12.97 7.02 0.39
CA SER A 203 11.86 6.36 -0.31
C SER A 203 10.54 6.67 0.37
N TRP A 204 9.50 6.78 -0.43
CA TRP A 204 8.13 6.95 0.05
C TRP A 204 7.18 6.12 -0.79
N THR A 205 6.03 5.83 -0.21
CA THR A 205 4.91 5.16 -0.87
C THR A 205 3.67 6.01 -0.71
N ASN A 206 2.80 6.01 -1.72
CA ASN A 206 1.57 6.79 -1.72
C ASN A 206 0.49 6.19 -2.61
N ILE A 207 -0.74 6.66 -2.43
CA ILE A 207 -1.86 6.38 -3.32
C ILE A 207 -2.24 7.67 -4.05
N VAL A 208 -2.15 7.68 -5.37
CA VAL A 208 -2.64 8.77 -6.21
C VAL A 208 -4.14 8.61 -6.37
N GLY A 209 -4.90 9.20 -5.44
CA GLY A 209 -6.34 8.99 -5.30
C GLY A 209 -7.17 9.36 -6.54
N SER A 210 -6.71 10.27 -7.39
CA SER A 210 -7.42 10.65 -8.63
C SER A 210 -7.49 9.55 -9.68
N VAL A 211 -6.60 8.55 -9.59
CA VAL A 211 -6.49 7.43 -10.54
C VAL A 211 -6.37 6.07 -9.84
N ASN A 212 -6.52 6.03 -8.51
CA ASN A 212 -6.32 4.84 -7.67
C ASN A 212 -5.00 4.08 -7.98
N LEU A 213 -3.91 4.83 -8.13
CA LEU A 213 -2.59 4.29 -8.46
C LEU A 213 -1.71 4.21 -7.20
N PHE A 214 -1.12 3.05 -6.97
CA PHE A 214 -0.16 2.81 -5.89
C PHE A 214 1.26 3.12 -6.39
N GLU A 215 1.94 4.03 -5.72
CA GLU A 215 3.26 4.51 -6.11
C GLU A 215 4.29 4.19 -5.02
N CYS A 216 5.49 3.79 -5.46
CA CYS A 216 6.67 3.68 -4.61
C CYS A 216 7.82 4.38 -5.33
N THR A 217 8.32 5.46 -4.72
CA THR A 217 9.34 6.31 -5.34
C THR A 217 10.57 6.38 -4.46
N THR A 218 11.74 6.24 -5.09
CA THR A 218 13.05 6.32 -4.45
C THR A 218 13.89 7.41 -5.10
N LEU A 219 14.36 8.35 -4.28
CA LEU A 219 15.28 9.40 -4.68
C LEU A 219 16.66 9.13 -4.08
N GLN A 220 17.71 9.19 -4.91
CA GLN A 220 19.10 9.17 -4.45
C GLN A 220 19.72 10.57 -4.52
N PHE A 221 20.41 10.98 -3.46
CA PHE A 221 21.03 12.31 -3.37
C PHE A 221 22.38 12.26 -2.64
N ILE A 222 23.29 13.16 -3.00
CA ILE A 222 24.62 13.28 -2.37
C ILE A 222 24.58 14.45 -1.39
N GLU A 223 24.85 14.19 -0.12
CA GLU A 223 25.07 15.20 0.91
C GLU A 223 26.48 15.79 0.73
N ARG A 224 26.55 17.02 0.18
CA ARG A 224 27.79 17.77 -0.01
C ARG A 224 27.95 18.87 1.03
N GLY A 225 28.03 18.54 2.32
CA GLY A 225 28.47 19.45 3.40
C GLY A 225 27.83 20.86 3.47
N GLY A 226 26.73 21.11 2.76
CA GLY A 226 26.23 22.45 2.50
C GLY A 226 25.70 22.61 1.07
N TRP A 227 24.52 22.06 0.78
CA TRP A 227 23.61 22.61 -0.23
C TRP A 227 22.17 22.59 0.29
N HIS A 228 21.70 23.79 0.63
CA HIS A 228 20.46 24.45 0.18
C HIS A 228 19.30 23.57 -0.32
N VAL A 229 18.78 22.70 0.53
CA VAL A 229 17.33 22.66 0.81
C VAL A 229 17.21 23.12 2.25
N THR A 230 16.45 24.18 2.50
CA THR A 230 16.54 25.11 3.64
C THR A 230 16.33 24.56 5.08
N GLY A 231 16.48 23.26 5.38
CA GLY A 231 16.16 22.79 6.74
C GLY A 231 16.41 21.33 7.07
N GLY A 232 17.43 20.71 6.46
CA GLY A 232 17.82 19.34 6.81
C GLY A 232 16.76 18.29 6.45
N THR A 233 16.79 17.13 7.10
CA THR A 233 15.86 16.01 6.83
C THR A 233 14.39 16.38 7.08
N GLY A 234 14.12 17.40 7.90
CA GLY A 234 12.77 17.93 8.14
C GLY A 234 12.16 18.61 6.91
N ASP A 235 12.94 19.43 6.18
CA ASP A 235 12.46 20.12 4.98
C ASP A 235 12.26 19.17 3.80
N LEU A 236 13.05 18.09 3.73
CA LEU A 236 12.83 17.02 2.76
C LEU A 236 11.49 16.32 2.97
N ALA A 237 11.06 16.14 4.23
CA ALA A 237 9.75 15.55 4.53
C ALA A 237 8.61 16.45 4.05
N GLY A 238 8.67 17.77 4.31
CA GLY A 238 7.68 18.72 3.81
C GLY A 238 7.61 18.79 2.28
N LEU A 239 8.77 18.68 1.61
CA LEU A 239 8.84 18.59 0.15
C LEU A 239 8.17 17.30 -0.37
N VAL A 240 8.49 16.14 0.21
CA VAL A 240 7.90 14.85 -0.18
C VAL A 240 6.39 14.85 0.07
N GLU A 241 5.92 15.43 1.17
CA GLU A 241 4.50 15.58 1.47
C GLU A 241 3.79 16.48 0.43
N SER A 242 4.45 17.55 -0.04
CA SER A 242 3.92 18.40 -1.11
C SER A 242 3.81 17.68 -2.47
N MET A 243 4.74 16.75 -2.76
CA MET A 243 4.68 15.88 -3.94
C MET A 243 3.56 14.84 -3.81
N ALA A 244 3.47 14.18 -2.66
CA ALA A 244 2.47 13.15 -2.41
C ALA A 244 1.02 13.70 -2.43
N GLY A 245 0.84 14.95 -2.03
CA GLY A 245 -0.43 15.68 -2.13
C GLY A 245 -0.77 16.19 -3.54
N GLY A 246 0.03 15.87 -4.57
CA GLY A 246 -0.20 16.27 -5.95
C GLY A 246 -0.10 17.77 -6.23
N ARG A 247 0.54 18.55 -5.33
CA ARG A 247 0.62 20.01 -5.45
C ARG A 247 1.66 20.47 -6.45
N HIS A 248 2.69 19.66 -6.69
CA HIS A 248 3.75 19.93 -7.66
C HIS A 248 4.27 18.63 -8.30
N THR A 249 4.61 18.67 -9.59
CA THR A 249 5.32 17.58 -10.26
C THR A 249 6.80 17.55 -9.84
N LEU A 250 7.43 16.37 -9.94
CA LEU A 250 8.86 16.22 -9.66
C LEU A 250 9.72 17.17 -10.51
N GLN A 251 9.31 17.45 -11.75
CA GLN A 251 10.00 18.37 -12.66
C GLN A 251 9.81 19.83 -12.25
N GLU A 252 8.61 20.23 -11.83
CA GLU A 252 8.35 21.59 -11.32
C GLU A 252 9.16 21.87 -10.06
N LEU A 253 9.34 20.90 -9.16
CA LEU A 253 10.15 21.08 -7.97
C LEU A 253 11.65 21.10 -8.28
N ILE A 254 12.14 20.26 -9.21
CA ILE A 254 13.51 20.36 -9.71
C ILE A 254 13.73 21.75 -10.35
N GLY A 255 12.74 22.28 -11.07
CA GLY A 255 12.74 23.61 -11.66
C GLY A 255 12.71 24.74 -10.63
N LEU A 256 11.84 24.66 -9.62
CA LEU A 256 11.74 25.62 -8.52
C LEU A 256 13.03 25.65 -7.68
N ALA A 257 13.65 24.49 -7.45
CA ALA A 257 14.95 24.38 -6.80
C ALA A 257 16.10 24.94 -7.65
N SER A 258 15.96 24.89 -8.99
CA SER A 258 16.94 25.47 -9.91
C SER A 258 16.76 26.98 -10.13
N ALA A 259 15.55 27.50 -9.95
CA ALA A 259 15.21 28.92 -10.13
C ALA A 259 15.42 29.77 -8.87
N ALA A 260 15.54 29.14 -7.71
CA ALA A 260 15.89 29.79 -6.44
C ALA A 260 17.41 29.93 -6.21
N ALA A 261 18.22 29.63 -7.24
CA ALA A 261 19.68 29.78 -7.29
C ALA A 261 20.07 30.98 -8.18
#